data_AF-A0A9E3A353-F1
#
_entry.id   AF-A0A9E3A353-F1
#
_cell.length_a   1.000
_cell.length_b   1.000
_cell.length_c   1.000
_cell.angle_alpha   90.00
_cell.angle_beta   90.00
_cell.angle_gamma   90.00
#
_symmetry.space_group_name_H-M   'P 1'
#
loop_
_entity.id
_entity.type
_entity.pdbx_description
1 polymer ?
#
loop_
_entity_poly.entity_id
_entity_poly.type
_entity_poly.pdbx_seq_one_letter_code
_entity_poly.pdbx_strand_id
1 'polypeptide(L)'
;EAVANWAEKRYLAYTGYVDLASRDEVYALVRECVEKVNADLAQEKEIANSQIHRFLILHKELDADDEELTRTRKVRRRFIGEKYAPLVAALYDGSQSVHIEAQVRYEDGRTGKISADLKIADARTFPPAAAVRAA
;
A
#
# COMPACT_ATOMS: atom_id res chain seq x y z
N GLU A 1 4.20 15.26 -3.61
CA GLU A 1 4.79 15.77 -2.34
C GLU A 1 5.07 14.58 -1.42
N ALA A 2 6.07 14.64 -0.55
CA ALA A 2 6.34 13.57 0.42
C ALA A 2 5.31 13.61 1.58
N VAL A 3 4.85 12.43 2.04
CA VAL A 3 3.85 12.32 3.12
C VAL A 3 4.32 12.95 4.42
N ALA A 4 5.61 12.84 4.75
CA ALA A 4 6.21 13.48 5.93
C ALA A 4 6.01 15.01 5.92
N ASN A 5 6.33 15.68 4.81
CA ASN A 5 6.13 17.13 4.65
C ASN A 5 4.63 17.50 4.70
N TRP A 6 3.77 16.69 4.08
CA TRP A 6 2.32 16.88 4.16
C TRP A 6 1.78 16.82 5.60
N ALA A 7 2.34 15.92 6.41
CA ALA A 7 1.99 15.72 7.81
C ALA A 7 2.49 16.87 8.70
N GLU A 8 3.73 17.31 8.47
CA GLU A 8 4.34 18.45 9.18
C GLU A 8 3.54 19.75 8.94
N LYS A 9 3.12 20.01 7.70
CA LYS A 9 2.25 21.16 7.37
C LYS A 9 0.89 21.14 8.07
N ARG A 10 0.47 19.98 8.58
CA ARG A 10 -0.77 19.77 9.34
C ARG A 10 -0.52 19.61 10.84
N TYR A 11 0.71 19.85 11.30
CA TYR A 11 1.10 19.71 12.70
C TYR A 11 0.85 18.30 13.27
N LEU A 12 0.91 17.27 12.41
CA LEU A 12 0.82 15.88 12.86
C LEU A 12 2.18 15.47 13.45
N ALA A 13 2.24 15.29 14.77
CA ALA A 13 3.42 14.80 15.45
C ALA A 13 3.54 13.28 15.26
N TYR A 14 4.65 12.78 14.74
CA TYR A 14 4.92 11.34 14.56
C TYR A 14 6.36 10.98 14.99
N THR A 15 6.61 9.74 15.42
CA THR A 15 7.93 9.32 15.95
C THR A 15 8.85 8.68 14.92
N GLY A 16 8.33 8.32 13.76
CA GLY A 16 9.09 7.70 12.68
C GLY A 16 8.19 7.14 11.58
N TYR A 17 8.79 6.41 10.64
CA TYR A 17 8.08 5.87 9.48
C TYR A 17 6.89 5.00 9.86
N VAL A 18 7.08 4.05 10.79
CA VAL A 18 6.04 3.09 11.19
C VAL A 18 4.82 3.80 11.77
N ASP A 19 5.04 4.76 12.69
CA ASP A 19 3.97 5.57 13.27
C ASP A 19 3.24 6.35 12.18
N LEU A 20 3.96 7.11 11.36
CA LEU A 20 3.38 7.90 10.27
C LEU A 20 2.56 7.03 9.30
N ALA A 21 3.10 5.91 8.86
CA ALA A 21 2.45 4.98 7.93
C ALA A 21 1.19 4.34 8.52
N SER A 22 1.08 4.23 9.84
CA SER A 22 -0.07 3.64 10.54
C SER A 22 -1.23 4.61 10.84
N ARG A 23 -1.01 5.91 10.59
CA ARG A 23 -1.95 6.98 10.93
C ARG A 23 -3.19 6.99 10.07
N ASP A 24 -4.34 7.21 10.69
CA ASP A 24 -5.62 7.27 9.98
C ASP A 24 -5.65 8.43 8.99
N GLU A 25 -4.99 9.55 9.30
CA GLU A 25 -4.86 10.69 8.41
C GLU A 25 -4.05 10.34 7.14
N VAL A 26 -3.04 9.49 7.26
CA VAL A 26 -2.24 9.01 6.11
C VAL A 26 -3.03 7.99 5.30
N TYR A 27 -3.76 7.07 5.95
CA TYR A 27 -4.69 6.17 5.26
C TYR A 27 -5.79 6.95 4.52
N ALA A 28 -6.33 8.03 5.10
CA ALA A 28 -7.31 8.88 4.45
C ALA A 28 -6.72 9.59 3.22
N LEU A 29 -5.52 10.15 3.34
CA LEU A 29 -4.78 10.77 2.23
C LEU A 29 -4.58 9.78 1.08
N VAL A 30 -4.06 8.59 1.38
CA VAL A 30 -3.79 7.56 0.36
C VAL A 30 -5.11 7.07 -0.26
N ARG A 31 -6.16 6.90 0.54
CA ARG A 31 -7.50 6.52 0.06
C ARG A 31 -8.03 7.54 -0.95
N GLU A 32 -7.91 8.84 -0.67
CA GLU A 32 -8.34 9.89 -1.61
C GLU A 32 -7.61 9.78 -2.95
N CYS A 33 -6.29 9.53 -2.92
CA CYS A 33 -5.51 9.31 -4.13
C CYS A 33 -5.94 8.03 -4.89
N VAL A 34 -6.16 6.93 -4.17
CA VAL A 34 -6.64 5.66 -4.75
C VAL A 34 -8.00 5.84 -5.39
N GLU A 35 -8.93 6.52 -4.74
CA GLU A 35 -10.28 6.74 -5.25
C GLU A 35 -10.29 7.65 -6.48
N LYS A 36 -9.39 8.64 -6.57
CA LYS A 36 -9.18 9.42 -7.81
C LYS A 36 -8.73 8.52 -8.96
N VAL A 37 -7.73 7.67 -8.71
CA VAL A 37 -7.26 6.70 -9.72
C VAL A 37 -8.38 5.74 -10.12
N ASN A 38 -9.17 5.24 -9.17
CA ASN A 38 -10.30 4.37 -9.47
C ASN A 38 -11.35 5.06 -10.33
N ALA A 39 -11.64 6.34 -10.07
CA ALA A 39 -12.56 7.14 -10.88
C ALA A 39 -12.04 7.33 -12.31
N ASP A 40 -10.75 7.57 -12.49
CA ASP A 40 -10.10 7.70 -13.79
C ASP A 40 -10.13 6.37 -14.55
N LEU A 41 -9.74 5.27 -13.91
CA LEU A 41 -9.77 3.92 -14.48
C LEU A 41 -11.18 3.53 -14.95
N ALA A 42 -12.21 3.89 -14.19
CA ALA A 42 -13.59 3.59 -14.54
C ALA A 42 -14.08 4.28 -15.83
N GLN A 43 -13.43 5.36 -16.26
CA GLN A 43 -13.73 6.02 -17.55
C GLN A 43 -13.22 5.22 -18.76
N GLU A 44 -12.18 4.39 -18.56
CA GLU A 44 -11.54 3.65 -19.63
C GLU A 44 -12.03 2.20 -19.67
N LYS A 45 -12.88 1.88 -20.65
CA LYS A 45 -13.56 0.57 -20.76
C LYS A 45 -12.62 -0.64 -20.67
N GLU A 46 -11.42 -0.55 -21.24
CA GLU A 46 -10.46 -1.67 -21.28
C GLU A 46 -9.84 -1.96 -19.91
N ILE A 47 -9.76 -0.96 -19.03
CA ILE A 47 -9.09 -1.05 -17.73
C ILE A 47 -10.02 -0.71 -16.55
N ALA A 48 -11.31 -0.51 -16.79
CA ALA A 48 -12.29 -0.18 -15.75
C ALA A 48 -12.40 -1.24 -14.65
N ASN A 49 -12.01 -2.48 -14.92
CA ASN A 49 -11.97 -3.57 -13.93
C ASN A 49 -10.64 -3.65 -13.16
N SER A 50 -9.68 -2.77 -13.43
CA SER A 50 -8.37 -2.72 -12.77
C SER A 50 -8.34 -1.79 -11.54
N GLN A 51 -9.51 -1.49 -10.99
CA GLN A 51 -9.66 -0.63 -9.81
C GLN A 51 -9.12 -1.31 -8.54
N ILE A 52 -8.60 -0.50 -7.62
CA ILE A 52 -8.09 -0.93 -6.33
C ILE A 52 -9.26 -0.98 -5.34
N HIS A 53 -9.60 -2.18 -4.87
CA HIS A 53 -10.69 -2.36 -3.90
C HIS A 53 -10.24 -2.18 -2.46
N ARG A 54 -9.05 -2.70 -2.12
CA ARG A 54 -8.48 -2.70 -0.77
C ARG A 54 -6.99 -2.43 -0.84
N PHE A 55 -6.45 -1.74 0.14
CA PHE A 55 -5.02 -1.48 0.26
C PHE A 55 -4.57 -1.46 1.71
N LEU A 56 -3.25 -1.57 1.90
CA LEU A 56 -2.57 -1.36 3.16
C LEU A 56 -1.27 -0.60 2.90
N ILE A 57 -0.73 0.01 3.94
CA ILE A 57 0.57 0.70 3.88
C ILE A 57 1.58 -0.15 4.65
N LEU A 58 2.70 -0.49 4.00
CA LEU A 58 3.74 -1.29 4.64
C LEU A 58 4.40 -0.50 5.78
N HIS A 59 4.81 -1.21 6.84
CA HIS A 59 5.55 -0.64 7.97
C HIS A 59 7.02 -0.36 7.66
N LYS A 60 7.49 -0.70 6.46
CA LYS A 60 8.84 -0.37 5.96
C LYS A 60 8.81 -0.13 4.45
N GLU A 61 9.84 0.53 3.94
CA GLU A 61 10.10 0.62 2.52
C GLU A 61 10.59 -0.72 1.95
N LEU A 62 10.30 -0.95 0.66
CA LEU A 62 10.83 -2.10 -0.06
C LEU A 62 12.31 -1.86 -0.41
N ASP A 63 13.14 -2.86 -0.20
CA ASP A 63 14.59 -2.75 -0.38
C ASP A 63 15.13 -3.73 -1.43
N ALA A 64 16.16 -3.32 -2.18
CA ALA A 64 16.86 -4.20 -3.11
C ALA A 64 17.75 -5.22 -2.38
N ASP A 65 18.29 -4.87 -1.22
CA ASP A 65 19.13 -5.75 -0.39
C ASP A 65 18.30 -6.84 0.31
N ASP A 66 17.01 -6.57 0.53
CA ASP A 66 16.02 -7.55 1.00
C ASP A 66 15.45 -8.41 -0.14
N GLU A 67 15.98 -8.31 -1.36
CA GLU A 67 15.48 -9.02 -2.55
C GLU A 67 14.05 -8.66 -3.00
N GLU A 68 13.47 -7.61 -2.44
CA GLU A 68 12.10 -7.15 -2.74
C GLU A 68 12.03 -6.32 -4.02
N LEU A 69 13.11 -5.58 -4.30
CA LEU A 69 13.28 -4.77 -5.50
C LEU A 69 14.53 -5.21 -6.30
N THR A 70 14.56 -4.90 -7.59
CA THR A 70 15.82 -4.81 -8.33
C THR A 70 16.60 -3.58 -7.89
N ARG A 71 17.90 -3.50 -8.18
CA ARG A 71 18.71 -2.27 -7.99
C ARG A 71 18.15 -1.06 -8.76
N THR A 72 17.33 -1.30 -9.80
CA THR A 72 16.60 -0.29 -10.57
C THR A 72 15.18 0.00 -10.05
N ARG A 73 14.87 -0.45 -8.82
CA ARG A 73 13.58 -0.25 -8.12
C ARG A 73 12.36 -0.93 -8.76
N LYS A 74 12.57 -1.99 -9.57
CA LYS A 74 11.46 -2.83 -10.07
C LYS A 74 11.07 -3.86 -9.01
N VAL A 75 9.77 -4.00 -8.75
CA VAL A 75 9.24 -4.98 -7.79
C VAL A 75 9.50 -6.42 -8.26
N ARG A 76 10.12 -7.25 -7.39
CA ARG A 76 10.32 -8.68 -7.62
C ARG A 76 9.08 -9.45 -7.15
N ARG A 77 8.03 -9.46 -7.97
CA ARG A 77 6.69 -9.97 -7.63
C ARG A 77 6.66 -11.34 -6.95
N ARG A 78 7.45 -12.30 -7.43
CA ARG A 78 7.52 -13.64 -6.83
C ARG A 78 7.97 -13.58 -5.37
N PHE A 79 9.04 -12.84 -5.10
CA PHE A 79 9.59 -12.70 -3.76
C PHE A 79 8.64 -11.95 -2.82
N ILE A 80 8.00 -10.88 -3.32
CA ILE A 80 6.94 -10.18 -2.58
C ILE A 80 5.78 -11.12 -2.24
N GLY A 81 5.29 -11.89 -3.22
CA GLY A 81 4.16 -12.79 -3.03
C GLY A 81 4.44 -13.89 -2.01
N GLU A 82 5.68 -14.40 -1.94
CA GLU A 82 6.11 -15.38 -0.95
C GLU A 82 6.31 -14.73 0.44
N LYS A 83 7.10 -13.66 0.54
CA LYS A 83 7.45 -12.98 1.81
C LYS A 83 6.25 -12.33 2.49
N TYR A 84 5.34 -11.75 1.71
CA TYR A 84 4.16 -11.04 2.20
C TYR A 84 2.87 -11.82 1.97
N ALA A 85 2.95 -13.15 1.80
CA ALA A 85 1.77 -14.00 1.58
C ALA A 85 0.64 -13.73 2.59
N PRO A 86 0.88 -13.55 3.91
CA PRO A 86 -0.19 -13.25 4.86
C PRO A 86 -0.87 -11.90 4.58
N LEU A 87 -0.11 -10.88 4.18
CA LEU A 87 -0.66 -9.56 3.84
C LEU A 87 -1.51 -9.63 2.57
N VAL A 88 -1.03 -10.34 1.56
CA VAL A 88 -1.75 -10.53 0.30
C VAL A 88 -3.04 -11.30 0.55
N ALA A 89 -3.01 -12.37 1.34
CA ALA A 89 -4.22 -13.12 1.71
C ALA A 89 -5.25 -12.23 2.42
N ALA A 90 -4.80 -11.41 3.38
CA ALA A 90 -5.65 -10.50 4.14
C ALA A 90 -6.35 -9.43 3.28
N LEU A 91 -5.74 -9.03 2.15
CA LEU A 91 -6.38 -8.15 1.17
C LEU A 91 -7.58 -8.80 0.48
N TYR A 92 -7.65 -10.14 0.42
CA TYR A 92 -8.73 -10.87 -0.25
C TYR A 92 -9.75 -11.53 0.70
N ASP A 93 -9.39 -11.79 1.96
CA ASP A 93 -10.23 -12.58 2.88
C ASP A 93 -11.21 -11.76 3.73
N GLY A 94 -11.22 -10.42 3.58
CA GLY A 94 -12.11 -9.52 4.32
C GLY A 94 -11.53 -9.00 5.65
N SER A 95 -10.31 -9.39 6.01
CA SER A 95 -9.62 -8.90 7.21
C SER A 95 -9.53 -7.37 7.24
N GLN A 96 -9.58 -6.80 8.45
CA GLN A 96 -9.48 -5.35 8.70
C GLN A 96 -8.06 -4.96 9.15
N SER A 97 -7.30 -5.92 9.65
CA SER A 97 -5.90 -5.78 9.99
C SER A 97 -5.19 -7.11 9.88
N VAL A 98 -3.86 -7.08 9.80
CA VAL A 98 -3.02 -8.25 9.73
C VAL A 98 -1.72 -8.00 10.48
N HIS A 99 -1.37 -8.95 11.36
CA HIS A 99 -0.09 -8.95 12.03
C HIS A 99 0.98 -9.54 11.12
N ILE A 100 2.12 -8.88 11.00
CA ILE A 100 3.28 -9.42 10.30
C ILE A 100 4.52 -9.30 11.16
N GLU A 101 5.29 -10.38 11.19
CA GLU A 101 6.64 -10.41 11.73
C GLU A 101 7.61 -10.61 10.56
N ALA A 102 8.46 -9.61 10.32
CA ALA A 102 9.50 -9.66 9.30
C ALA A 102 10.87 -9.71 9.97
N GLN A 103 11.72 -10.65 9.51
CA GLN A 103 13.14 -10.60 9.85
C GLN A 103 13.79 -9.45 9.08
N VAL A 104 14.50 -8.59 9.81
CA VAL A 104 15.28 -7.49 9.25
C VAL A 104 16.74 -7.80 9.50
N ARG A 105 17.55 -7.69 8.46
CA ARG A 105 19.01 -7.77 8.59
C ARG A 105 19.56 -6.36 8.68
N TYR A 106 20.18 -6.04 9.81
CA TYR A 106 20.85 -4.76 10.01
C TYR A 106 22.18 -4.72 9.26
N GLU A 107 22.65 -3.52 8.94
CA GLU A 107 23.90 -3.29 8.20
C GLU A 107 25.14 -3.89 8.91
N ASP A 108 25.08 -4.04 10.23
CA ASP A 108 26.12 -4.66 11.06
C ASP A 108 26.06 -6.20 11.07
N GLY A 109 25.15 -6.80 10.29
CA GLY A 109 24.97 -8.24 10.18
C GLY A 109 24.06 -8.85 11.24
N ARG A 110 23.57 -8.08 12.22
CA ARG A 110 22.57 -8.57 13.18
C ARG A 110 21.23 -8.83 12.49
N THR A 111 20.50 -9.81 12.99
CA THR A 111 19.11 -10.05 12.57
C THR A 111 18.18 -9.62 13.70
N GLY A 112 17.18 -8.81 13.36
CA GLY A 112 16.09 -8.41 14.23
C GLY A 112 14.76 -8.92 13.71
N LYS A 113 13.74 -8.85 14.57
CA LYS A 113 12.35 -9.05 14.18
C LYS A 113 11.65 -7.70 14.30
N ILE A 114 11.06 -7.24 13.21
CA ILE A 114 10.10 -6.15 13.23
C ILE A 114 8.72 -6.78 13.14
N SER A 115 7.88 -6.49 14.14
CA SER A 115 6.48 -6.87 14.15
C SER A 115 5.64 -5.61 14.00
N ALA A 116 4.61 -5.67 13.15
CA ALA A 116 3.67 -4.58 12.99
C ALA A 116 2.26 -5.12 12.71
N ASP A 117 1.26 -4.44 13.28
CA ASP A 117 -0.15 -4.61 12.93
C ASP A 117 -0.50 -3.62 11.83
N LEU A 118 -0.73 -4.14 10.62
CA LEU A 118 -1.09 -3.33 9.47
C LEU A 118 -2.60 -3.25 9.33
N LYS A 119 -3.13 -2.04 9.22
CA LYS A 119 -4.54 -1.79 8.90
C LYS A 119 -4.79 -2.07 7.43
N ILE A 120 -5.99 -2.53 7.10
CA ILE A 120 -6.46 -2.70 5.73
C ILE A 120 -7.60 -1.71 5.52
N ALA A 121 -7.51 -0.92 4.45
CA ALA A 121 -8.51 0.07 4.11
C ALA A 121 -9.20 -0.31 2.79
N ASP A 122 -10.53 -0.21 2.80
CA ASP A 122 -11.33 -0.26 1.59
C ASP A 122 -11.24 1.07 0.81
N ALA A 123 -11.26 0.99 -0.51
CA ALA A 123 -11.36 2.16 -1.38
C ALA A 123 -12.62 2.06 -2.23
N ARG A 124 -13.28 3.20 -2.45
CA ARG A 124 -14.44 3.26 -3.32
C ARG A 124 -14.05 2.87 -4.75
N THR A 125 -14.85 2.00 -5.36
CA THR A 125 -14.84 1.72 -6.79
C THR A 125 -16.04 2.36 -7.48
N PHE A 126 -15.92 2.55 -8.78
CA PHE A 126 -16.91 3.22 -9.63
C PHE A 126 -17.40 2.27 -10.73
N PRO A 127 -18.67 2.35 -11.14
CA PRO A 127 -19.15 1.58 -12.27
C PRO A 127 -18.39 1.97 -13.55
N PRO A 128 -18.02 1.02 -14.42
CA PRO A 128 -17.44 1.33 -15.71
C PRO A 128 -18.34 2.30 -16.49
N ALA A 129 -17.76 3.31 -17.13
CA ALA A 129 -18.50 4.21 -17.99
C ALA A 129 -19.25 3.40 -19.04
N ALA A 130 -20.58 3.55 -19.10
CA ALA A 130 -21.40 2.89 -20.09
C ALA A 130 -20.90 3.30 -21.47
N ALA A 131 -20.75 2.33 -22.38
CA ALA A 131 -20.36 2.61 -23.76
C ALA A 131 -21.25 3.73 -24.31
N VAL A 132 -20.64 4.87 -24.67
CA VAL A 132 -21.32 5.85 -25.53
C VAL A 132 -21.69 5.05 -26.78
N ARG A 133 -22.99 4.74 -26.93
CA ARG A 133 -23.52 4.14 -28.15
C ARG A 133 -23.17 5.12 -29.26
N ALA A 134 -22.32 4.68 -30.19
CA ALA A 134 -22.22 5.33 -31.48
C ALA A 134 -23.64 5.32 -32.09
N ALA A 135 -24.22 6.51 -32.21
CA ALA A 135 -25.46 6.77 -32.93
C ALA A 135 -25.15 6.92 -34.43
#